data_AF-A0A3P8JK94-F1
#
_entry.id   AF-A0A3P8JK94-F1
#
_cell.length_a   1.000
_cell.length_b   1.000
_cell.length_c   1.000
_cell.angle_alpha   90.00
_cell.angle_beta   90.00
_cell.angle_gamma   90.00
#
_symmetry.space_group_name_H-M   'P 1'
#
loop_
_entity.id
_entity.type
_entity.pdbx_description
1 polymer ?
#
loop_
_entity_poly.entity_id
_entity_poly.type
_entity_poly.pdbx_seq_one_letter_code
_entity_poly.pdbx_strand_id
1 'polypeptide(L)'
;MESQIWVVSTLLISIVLIVLTIVKLKFHPFLALLLASFFVGAMMGMSPLDMVNAIESGIGGTLGFLAAVIGLGTILGKMMEVSGAAERIGLTLQRCRWLSVDVIMVLVGLICGITLFVEVGVVLLIPLAFSIAKKTHTSLLKLAIPLCTALMAVHCVVPPHPAALFVANKLGADIGTVIVYGLLVGLVASLVGGPLFLKLLGNRLPFKPVPAEFF
;
A
#
# COMPACT_ATOMS: atom_id res chain seq x y z
N MET A 1 -35.19 -14.93 -2.78
CA MET A 1 -34.99 -13.66 -2.05
C MET A 1 -34.45 -13.89 -0.64
N GLU A 2 -35.02 -14.81 0.16
CA GLU A 2 -34.52 -15.10 1.53
C GLU A 2 -33.06 -15.58 1.59
N SER A 3 -32.62 -16.42 0.64
CA SER A 3 -31.21 -16.88 0.56
C SER A 3 -30.20 -15.74 0.32
N GLN A 4 -30.56 -14.70 -0.45
CA GLN A 4 -29.66 -13.56 -0.68
C GLN A 4 -29.53 -12.70 0.58
N ILE A 5 -30.65 -12.46 1.28
CA ILE A 5 -30.65 -11.72 2.55
C ILE A 5 -29.81 -12.47 3.59
N TRP A 6 -29.90 -13.80 3.64
CA TRP A 6 -29.09 -14.63 4.51
C TRP A 6 -27.59 -14.44 4.27
N VAL A 7 -27.13 -14.61 3.02
CA VAL A 7 -25.72 -14.48 2.65
C VAL A 7 -25.18 -13.09 2.95
N VAL A 8 -25.93 -12.04 2.60
CA VAL A 8 -25.53 -10.64 2.88
C VAL A 8 -25.49 -10.38 4.39
N SER A 9 -26.45 -10.91 5.14
CA SER A 9 -26.46 -10.75 6.61
C SER A 9 -25.27 -11.46 7.25
N THR A 10 -24.95 -12.68 6.83
CA THR A 10 -23.76 -13.40 7.31
C THR A 10 -22.48 -12.65 7.00
N LEU A 11 -22.36 -12.05 5.80
CA LEU A 11 -21.22 -11.21 5.42
C LEU A 11 -21.09 -9.98 6.32
N LEU A 12 -22.19 -9.26 6.56
CA LEU A 12 -22.15 -8.07 7.41
C LEU A 12 -21.78 -8.43 8.86
N ILE A 13 -22.35 -9.51 9.39
CA ILE A 13 -22.05 -10.00 10.74
C ILE A 13 -20.58 -10.45 10.83
N SER A 14 -20.04 -11.12 9.81
CA SER A 14 -18.64 -11.55 9.83
C SER A 14 -17.68 -10.35 9.79
N ILE A 15 -17.97 -9.30 9.02
CA ILE A 15 -17.19 -8.05 9.04
C ILE A 15 -17.21 -7.42 10.44
N VAL A 16 -18.40 -7.30 11.05
CA VAL A 16 -18.54 -6.77 12.41
C VAL A 16 -17.77 -7.62 13.42
N LEU A 17 -17.85 -8.94 13.30
CA LEU A 17 -17.10 -9.89 14.14
C LEU A 17 -15.59 -9.68 14.01
N ILE A 18 -15.05 -9.55 12.79
CA ILE A 18 -13.63 -9.28 12.55
C ILE A 18 -13.23 -7.97 13.23
N VAL A 19 -13.96 -6.89 12.98
CA VAL A 19 -13.65 -5.55 13.52
C VAL A 19 -13.69 -5.56 15.05
N LEU A 20 -14.73 -6.15 15.66
CA LEU A 20 -14.86 -6.24 17.11
C LEU A 20 -13.74 -7.08 17.74
N THR A 21 -13.40 -8.20 17.12
CA THR A 21 -12.37 -9.10 17.64
C THR A 21 -10.98 -8.46 17.58
N ILE A 22 -10.69 -7.69 16.53
CA ILE A 22 -9.42 -6.97 16.40
C ILE A 22 -9.39 -5.75 17.33
N VAL A 23 -10.40 -4.89 17.32
CA VAL A 23 -10.36 -3.61 18.03
C VAL A 23 -10.60 -3.77 19.53
N LYS A 24 -11.61 -4.57 19.92
CA LYS A 24 -12.03 -4.70 21.32
C LYS A 24 -11.32 -5.85 22.02
N LEU A 25 -11.25 -7.03 21.39
CA LEU A 25 -10.59 -8.21 21.97
C LEU A 25 -9.08 -8.26 21.69
N LYS A 26 -8.56 -7.36 20.83
CA LYS A 26 -7.12 -7.26 20.49
C LYS A 26 -6.52 -8.56 19.95
N PHE A 27 -7.32 -9.36 19.25
CA PHE A 27 -6.77 -10.56 18.60
C PHE A 27 -5.90 -10.17 17.40
N HIS A 28 -4.90 -11.00 17.13
CA HIS A 28 -4.11 -10.87 15.91
C HIS A 28 -5.03 -10.98 14.68
N PRO A 29 -4.90 -10.11 13.65
CA PRO A 29 -5.80 -10.11 12.49
C PRO A 29 -5.95 -11.48 11.81
N PHE A 30 -4.86 -12.25 11.73
CA PHE A 30 -4.89 -13.62 11.21
C PHE A 30 -5.89 -14.51 11.98
N LEU A 31 -5.84 -14.51 13.31
CA LEU A 31 -6.74 -15.31 14.16
C LEU A 31 -8.19 -14.82 14.04
N ALA A 32 -8.40 -13.51 13.97
CA ALA A 32 -9.74 -12.94 13.80
C ALA A 32 -10.36 -13.35 12.44
N LEU A 33 -9.58 -13.33 11.36
CA LEU A 33 -10.02 -13.78 10.04
C LEU A 33 -10.28 -15.29 9.99
N LEU A 34 -9.46 -16.09 10.68
CA LEU A 34 -9.66 -17.54 10.78
C LEU A 34 -10.98 -17.86 11.49
N LEU A 35 -11.23 -17.22 12.64
CA LEU A 35 -12.48 -17.36 13.39
C LEU A 35 -13.69 -16.93 12.57
N ALA A 36 -13.59 -15.80 11.87
CA ALA A 36 -14.64 -15.33 10.97
C ALA A 36 -14.90 -16.30 9.82
N SER A 37 -13.86 -16.94 9.28
CA SER A 37 -13.99 -17.95 8.22
C SER A 37 -14.75 -19.19 8.71
N PHE A 38 -14.46 -19.68 9.93
CA PHE A 38 -15.22 -20.75 10.55
C PHE A 38 -16.68 -20.35 10.82
N PHE A 39 -16.91 -19.13 11.30
CA PHE A 39 -18.26 -18.59 11.50
C PHE A 39 -19.06 -18.57 10.19
N VAL A 40 -18.46 -18.05 9.10
CA VAL A 40 -19.12 -18.03 7.78
C VAL A 40 -19.39 -19.46 7.29
N GLY A 41 -18.41 -20.36 7.39
CA GLY A 41 -18.59 -21.77 7.00
C GLY A 41 -19.74 -22.46 7.75
N ALA A 42 -19.86 -22.22 9.06
CA ALA A 42 -20.94 -22.74 9.87
C ALA A 42 -22.31 -22.15 9.47
N MET A 43 -22.38 -20.84 9.24
CA MET A 43 -23.62 -20.17 8.81
C MET A 43 -24.06 -20.54 7.39
N MET A 44 -23.12 -21.04 6.57
CA MET A 44 -23.40 -21.57 5.23
C MET A 44 -23.67 -23.08 5.23
N GLY A 45 -23.66 -23.74 6.40
CA GLY A 45 -24.00 -25.17 6.54
C GLY A 45 -22.93 -26.12 6.02
N MET A 46 -21.66 -25.70 5.95
CA MET A 46 -20.55 -26.56 5.53
C MET A 46 -20.27 -27.64 6.58
N SER A 47 -19.78 -28.81 6.18
CA SER A 47 -19.27 -29.80 7.13
C SER A 47 -17.93 -29.33 7.74
N PRO A 48 -17.54 -29.77 8.96
CA PRO A 48 -16.28 -29.35 9.57
C PRO A 48 -15.05 -29.63 8.71
N LEU A 49 -15.02 -30.75 7.99
CA LEU A 49 -13.93 -31.10 7.09
C LEU A 49 -13.89 -30.17 5.87
N ASP A 50 -15.06 -29.85 5.29
CA ASP A 50 -15.14 -28.94 4.16
C ASP A 50 -14.72 -27.52 4.53
N MET A 51 -15.02 -27.07 5.76
CA MET A 51 -14.57 -25.77 6.26
C MET A 51 -13.04 -25.71 6.32
N VAL A 52 -12.39 -26.73 6.89
CA VAL A 52 -10.93 -26.78 6.99
C VAL A 52 -10.31 -26.80 5.60
N ASN A 53 -10.81 -27.65 4.69
CA ASN A 53 -10.30 -27.74 3.32
C ASN A 53 -10.47 -26.43 2.55
N ALA A 54 -11.61 -25.74 2.72
CA ALA A 54 -11.86 -24.45 2.07
C ALA A 54 -10.94 -23.35 2.61
N ILE A 55 -10.71 -23.32 3.93
CA ILE A 55 -9.77 -22.38 4.57
C ILE A 55 -8.34 -22.65 4.10
N GLU A 56 -7.90 -23.92 4.10
CA GLU A 56 -6.57 -24.33 3.64
C GLU A 56 -6.35 -23.98 2.16
N SER A 57 -7.31 -24.31 1.29
CA SER A 57 -7.24 -24.00 -0.13
C SER A 57 -7.22 -22.49 -0.39
N GLY A 58 -8.06 -21.72 0.33
CA GLY A 58 -8.10 -20.26 0.22
C GLY A 58 -6.80 -19.59 0.65
N ILE A 59 -6.25 -20.00 1.80
CA ILE A 59 -4.97 -19.52 2.30
C ILE A 59 -3.83 -19.95 1.38
N GLY A 60 -3.77 -21.22 0.99
CA GLY A 60 -2.71 -21.79 0.16
C GLY A 60 -2.64 -21.17 -1.23
N GLY A 61 -3.78 -20.98 -1.90
CA GLY A 61 -3.83 -20.31 -3.20
C GLY A 61 -3.35 -18.85 -3.14
N THR A 62 -3.73 -18.14 -2.07
CA THR A 62 -3.31 -16.76 -1.83
C THR A 62 -1.81 -16.70 -1.53
N LEU A 63 -1.32 -17.51 -0.59
CA LEU A 63 0.10 -17.57 -0.21
C LEU A 63 1.01 -18.03 -1.35
N GLY A 64 0.60 -18.99 -2.17
CA GLY A 64 1.40 -19.49 -3.28
C GLY A 64 1.69 -18.39 -4.31
N PHE A 65 0.66 -17.61 -4.67
CA PHE A 65 0.83 -16.45 -5.54
C PHE A 65 1.66 -15.34 -4.87
N LEU A 66 1.31 -14.98 -3.63
CA LEU A 66 2.00 -13.95 -2.86
C LEU A 66 3.48 -14.26 -2.65
N ALA A 67 3.86 -15.52 -2.42
CA ALA A 67 5.23 -15.92 -2.16
C ALA A 67 6.17 -15.53 -3.31
N ALA A 68 5.75 -15.74 -4.56
CA ALA A 68 6.55 -15.37 -5.73
C ALA A 68 6.68 -13.84 -5.87
N VAL A 69 5.57 -13.11 -5.74
CA VAL A 69 5.56 -11.64 -5.86
C VAL A 69 6.35 -10.98 -4.72
N ILE A 70 6.15 -11.42 -3.48
CA ILE A 70 6.89 -10.93 -2.31
C ILE A 70 8.37 -11.30 -2.46
N GLY A 71 8.68 -12.56 -2.80
CA GLY A 71 10.06 -13.02 -2.93
C GLY A 71 10.85 -12.23 -3.98
N LEU A 72 10.31 -12.11 -5.20
CA LEU A 72 10.96 -11.33 -6.27
C LEU A 72 10.95 -9.83 -5.98
N GLY A 73 9.84 -9.30 -5.45
CA GLY A 73 9.69 -7.89 -5.10
C GLY A 73 10.65 -7.46 -3.99
N THR A 74 10.88 -8.30 -2.98
CA THR A 74 11.85 -8.02 -1.90
C THR A 74 13.29 -8.05 -2.40
N ILE A 75 13.65 -8.97 -3.29
CA ILE A 75 14.98 -8.99 -3.94
C ILE A 75 15.18 -7.70 -4.74
N LEU A 76 14.23 -7.34 -5.61
CA LEU A 76 14.29 -6.11 -6.40
C LEU A 76 14.34 -4.86 -5.51
N GLY A 77 13.55 -4.85 -4.44
CA GLY A 77 13.55 -3.76 -3.47
C GLY A 77 14.88 -3.60 -2.75
N LYS A 78 15.51 -4.71 -2.34
CA LYS A 78 16.84 -4.69 -1.72
C LYS A 78 17.93 -4.27 -2.70
N MET A 79 17.84 -4.67 -3.96
CA MET A 79 18.74 -4.19 -5.02
C MET A 79 18.60 -2.68 -5.22
N MET A 80 17.38 -2.15 -5.20
CA MET A 80 17.11 -0.71 -5.33
C MET A 80 17.62 0.08 -4.12
N GLU A 81 17.52 -0.48 -2.91
CA GLU A 81 18.13 0.05 -1.69
C GLU A 81 19.64 0.15 -1.81
N VAL A 82 20.33 -0.97 -2.08
CA VAL A 82 21.79 -1.03 -2.04
C VAL A 82 22.43 -0.24 -3.19
N SER A 83 21.75 -0.16 -4.34
CA SER A 83 22.24 0.61 -5.49
C SER A 83 22.07 2.13 -5.36
N GLY A 84 21.25 2.60 -4.42
CA GLY A 84 20.86 4.02 -4.36
C GLY A 84 20.09 4.49 -5.60
N ALA A 85 19.46 3.57 -6.34
CA ALA A 85 18.78 3.88 -7.60
C ALA A 85 17.64 4.90 -7.40
N ALA A 86 16.87 4.77 -6.31
CA ALA A 86 15.84 5.74 -5.96
C ALA A 86 16.42 7.16 -5.78
N GLU A 87 17.60 7.28 -5.16
CA GLU A 87 18.28 8.57 -5.02
C GLU A 87 18.70 9.14 -6.37
N ARG A 88 19.25 8.30 -7.25
CA ARG A 88 19.59 8.73 -8.61
C ARG A 88 18.38 9.19 -9.42
N ILE A 89 17.23 8.54 -9.27
CA ILE A 89 15.97 8.97 -9.92
C ILE A 89 15.58 10.35 -9.40
N GLY A 90 15.50 10.55 -8.08
CA GLY A 90 15.12 11.83 -7.48
C GLY A 90 16.05 12.97 -7.88
N LEU A 91 17.37 12.77 -7.82
CA LEU A 91 18.37 13.76 -8.22
C LEU A 91 18.34 14.07 -9.72
N THR A 92 17.95 13.10 -10.56
CA THR A 92 17.82 13.33 -12.01
C THR A 92 16.58 14.13 -12.32
N LEU A 93 15.44 13.80 -11.69
CA LEU A 93 14.20 14.59 -11.81
C LEU A 93 14.37 16.02 -11.29
N GLN A 94 15.24 16.25 -10.29
CA GLN A 94 15.57 17.59 -9.80
C GLN A 94 16.21 18.49 -10.87
N ARG A 95 16.85 17.93 -11.90
CA ARG A 95 17.41 18.74 -13.01
C ARG A 95 16.31 19.33 -13.90
N CYS A 96 15.11 18.76 -13.88
CA CYS A 96 13.97 19.27 -14.61
C CYS A 96 13.36 20.46 -13.85
N ARG A 97 13.71 21.68 -14.27
CA ARG A 97 13.32 22.94 -13.63
C ARG A 97 11.80 23.20 -13.56
N TRP A 98 11.02 22.45 -14.33
CA TRP A 98 9.55 22.55 -14.40
C TRP A 98 8.83 21.76 -13.30
N LEU A 99 9.52 20.85 -12.61
CA LEU A 99 8.93 20.01 -11.56
C LEU A 99 9.20 20.61 -10.17
N SER A 100 8.15 20.79 -9.37
CA SER A 100 8.32 21.16 -7.95
C SER A 100 8.88 19.98 -7.16
N VAL A 101 9.57 20.26 -6.05
CA VAL A 101 10.22 19.23 -5.23
C VAL A 101 9.20 18.23 -4.68
N ASP A 102 8.05 18.72 -4.27
CA ASP A 102 6.87 17.96 -3.84
C ASP A 102 6.33 17.02 -4.93
N VAL A 103 6.28 17.45 -6.20
CA VAL A 103 5.87 16.59 -7.33
C VAL A 103 6.95 15.55 -7.65
N ILE A 104 8.23 15.91 -7.55
CA ILE A 104 9.33 14.94 -7.71
C ILE A 104 9.18 13.81 -6.69
N MET A 105 8.87 14.13 -5.43
CA MET A 105 8.66 13.12 -4.39
C MET A 105 7.45 12.22 -4.68
N VAL A 106 6.37 12.76 -5.26
CA VAL A 106 5.24 11.94 -5.73
C VAL A 106 5.69 10.96 -6.81
N LEU A 107 6.42 11.42 -7.83
CA LEU A 107 6.87 10.58 -8.93
C LEU A 107 7.83 9.47 -8.46
N VAL A 108 8.78 9.82 -7.59
CA VAL A 108 9.67 8.84 -6.95
C VAL A 108 8.87 7.82 -6.16
N GLY A 109 7.92 8.27 -5.33
CA GLY A 109 7.06 7.38 -4.55
C GLY A 109 6.19 6.48 -5.42
N LEU A 110 5.71 6.99 -6.56
CA LEU A 110 4.92 6.21 -7.51
C LEU A 110 5.77 5.11 -8.17
N ILE A 111 6.96 5.46 -8.67
CA ILE A 111 7.87 4.51 -9.34
C ILE A 111 8.35 3.44 -8.36
N CYS A 112 8.84 3.86 -7.19
CA CYS A 112 9.33 2.93 -6.18
C CYS A 112 8.20 2.13 -5.53
N GLY A 113 7.00 2.70 -5.42
CA GLY A 113 5.84 2.03 -4.84
C GLY A 113 5.34 0.85 -5.66
N ILE A 114 5.61 0.80 -6.97
CA ILE A 114 5.21 -0.35 -7.82
C ILE A 114 5.92 -1.63 -7.37
N THR A 115 7.15 -1.50 -6.89
CA THR A 115 8.04 -2.64 -6.57
C THR A 115 8.22 -2.87 -5.07
N LEU A 116 8.02 -1.84 -4.25
CA LEU A 116 8.24 -1.88 -2.81
C LEU A 116 6.93 -1.98 -2.03
N PHE A 117 6.94 -2.78 -0.96
CA PHE A 117 5.94 -2.66 0.10
C PHE A 117 6.03 -1.31 0.79
N VAL A 118 4.91 -0.75 1.25
CA VAL A 118 4.88 0.58 1.88
C VAL A 118 5.84 0.68 3.05
N GLU A 119 5.84 -0.30 3.94
CA GLU A 119 6.67 -0.31 5.15
C GLU A 119 8.16 -0.25 4.79
N VAL A 120 8.58 -1.10 3.86
CA VAL A 120 9.95 -1.14 3.37
C VAL A 120 10.26 0.15 2.59
N GLY A 121 9.38 0.56 1.68
CA GLY A 121 9.57 1.70 0.81
C GLY A 121 9.72 3.02 1.55
N VAL A 122 8.94 3.24 2.61
CA VAL A 122 9.10 4.43 3.45
C VAL A 122 10.48 4.46 4.10
N VAL A 123 10.92 3.35 4.70
CA VAL A 123 12.26 3.27 5.33
C VAL A 123 13.37 3.53 4.32
N LEU A 124 13.26 2.99 3.11
CA LEU A 124 14.24 3.15 2.04
C LEU A 124 14.29 4.57 1.46
N LEU A 125 13.15 5.25 1.40
CA LEU A 125 13.03 6.54 0.72
C LEU A 125 13.17 7.74 1.68
N ILE A 126 13.18 7.51 2.99
CA ILE A 126 13.50 8.54 4.00
C ILE A 126 14.92 9.15 3.78
N PRO A 127 16.00 8.35 3.62
CA PRO A 127 17.34 8.90 3.33
C PRO A 127 17.38 9.77 2.08
N LEU A 128 16.63 9.37 1.04
CA LEU A 128 16.46 10.17 -0.17
C LEU A 128 15.78 11.51 0.12
N ALA A 129 14.70 11.50 0.90
CA ALA A 129 14.03 12.74 1.31
C ALA A 129 14.99 13.67 2.08
N PHE A 130 15.90 13.13 2.91
CA PHE A 130 16.96 13.91 3.55
C PHE A 130 17.95 14.51 2.54
N SER A 131 18.45 13.71 1.60
CA SER A 131 19.40 14.14 0.55
C SER A 131 18.83 15.28 -0.30
N ILE A 132 17.57 15.16 -0.73
CA ILE A 132 16.89 16.21 -1.49
C ILE A 132 16.64 17.44 -0.61
N ALA A 133 16.09 17.28 0.60
CA ALA A 133 15.84 18.39 1.52
C ALA A 133 17.09 19.26 1.76
N LYS A 134 18.25 18.61 1.90
CA LYS A 134 19.54 19.28 2.09
C LYS A 134 19.95 20.10 0.87
N LYS A 135 19.76 19.57 -0.34
CA LYS A 135 20.09 20.26 -1.60
C LYS A 135 19.12 21.39 -1.94
N THR A 136 17.83 21.23 -1.62
CA THR A 136 16.79 22.22 -1.94
C THR A 136 16.51 23.19 -0.80
N HIS A 137 17.12 23.02 0.37
CA HIS A 137 16.84 23.78 1.59
C HIS A 137 15.34 23.80 1.97
N THR A 138 14.62 22.71 1.66
CA THR A 138 13.20 22.57 1.98
C THR A 138 12.98 21.73 3.23
N SER A 139 11.86 21.96 3.92
CA SER A 139 11.50 21.11 5.08
C SER A 139 11.31 19.66 4.65
N LEU A 140 11.79 18.75 5.51
CA LEU A 140 11.59 17.31 5.34
C LEU A 140 10.12 16.93 5.16
N LEU A 141 9.21 17.56 5.93
CA LEU A 141 7.78 17.22 5.88
C LEU A 141 7.16 17.54 4.52
N LYS A 142 7.65 18.58 3.83
CA LYS A 142 7.21 18.91 2.47
C LYS A 142 7.60 17.85 1.44
N LEU A 143 8.57 16.99 1.77
CA LEU A 143 9.05 15.91 0.90
C LEU A 143 8.50 14.54 1.31
N ALA A 144 8.49 14.26 2.60
CA ALA A 144 8.04 12.99 3.17
C ALA A 144 6.53 12.79 2.98
N ILE A 145 5.72 13.83 3.14
CA ILE A 145 4.25 13.71 2.98
C ILE A 145 3.88 13.29 1.55
N PRO A 146 4.30 14.00 0.47
CA PRO A 146 3.99 13.61 -0.89
C PRO A 146 4.52 12.23 -1.27
N LEU A 147 5.73 11.89 -0.79
CA LEU A 147 6.35 10.60 -0.97
C LEU A 147 5.51 9.46 -0.35
N CYS A 148 5.16 9.58 0.93
CA CYS A 148 4.39 8.58 1.66
C CYS A 148 2.97 8.45 1.10
N THR A 149 2.33 9.55 0.69
CA THR A 149 1.02 9.50 0.04
C THR A 149 1.07 8.76 -1.28
N ALA A 150 2.15 8.95 -2.07
CA ALA A 150 2.32 8.24 -3.33
C ALA A 150 2.56 6.74 -3.14
N LEU A 151 3.44 6.37 -2.20
CA LEU A 151 3.65 4.98 -1.83
C LEU A 151 2.35 4.31 -1.38
N MET A 152 1.59 4.97 -0.51
CA MET A 152 0.32 4.45 -0.01
C MET A 152 -0.72 4.32 -1.13
N ALA A 153 -0.83 5.31 -2.01
CA ALA A 153 -1.76 5.24 -3.14
C ALA A 153 -1.46 4.02 -4.02
N VAL A 154 -0.21 3.83 -4.44
CA VAL A 154 0.18 2.67 -5.27
C VAL A 154 -0.12 1.35 -4.56
N HIS A 155 0.18 1.26 -3.26
CA HIS A 155 -0.10 0.07 -2.46
C HIS A 155 -1.57 -0.34 -2.44
N CYS A 156 -2.47 0.65 -2.39
CA CYS A 156 -3.89 0.38 -2.29
C CYS A 156 -4.55 0.04 -3.63
N VAL A 157 -4.13 0.67 -4.73
CA VAL A 157 -4.85 0.59 -6.02
C VAL A 157 -4.11 -0.11 -7.16
N VAL A 158 -2.80 -0.37 -7.06
CA VAL A 158 -2.01 -0.86 -8.20
C VAL A 158 -1.52 -2.30 -7.96
N PRO A 159 -1.93 -3.27 -8.81
CA PRO A 159 -1.30 -4.59 -8.87
C PRO A 159 0.22 -4.47 -9.17
N PRO A 160 1.09 -5.31 -8.61
CA PRO A 160 0.82 -6.67 -8.11
C PRO A 160 0.47 -6.74 -6.62
N HIS A 161 0.14 -5.61 -5.97
CA HIS A 161 -0.22 -5.63 -4.56
C HIS A 161 -1.34 -6.63 -4.27
N PRO A 162 -1.20 -7.47 -3.23
CA PRO A 162 -2.05 -8.65 -3.06
C PRO A 162 -3.54 -8.34 -3.00
N ALA A 163 -3.93 -7.27 -2.30
CA ALA A 163 -5.32 -6.86 -2.20
C ALA A 163 -5.88 -6.38 -3.55
N ALA A 164 -5.16 -5.48 -4.23
CA ALA A 164 -5.56 -4.95 -5.54
C ALA A 164 -5.65 -6.06 -6.59
N LEU A 165 -4.67 -6.97 -6.61
CA LEU A 165 -4.65 -8.06 -7.55
C LEU A 165 -5.71 -9.13 -7.25
N PHE A 166 -5.97 -9.45 -5.98
CA PHE A 166 -7.04 -10.36 -5.60
C PHE A 166 -8.38 -9.87 -6.16
N VAL A 167 -8.67 -8.58 -6.00
CA VAL A 167 -9.90 -7.96 -6.53
C VAL A 167 -9.93 -8.02 -8.06
N ALA A 168 -8.82 -7.65 -8.73
CA ALA A 168 -8.73 -7.72 -10.19
C ALA A 168 -8.99 -9.13 -10.73
N ASN A 169 -8.35 -10.15 -10.15
CA ASN A 169 -8.54 -11.55 -10.54
C ASN A 169 -9.96 -12.04 -10.25
N LYS A 170 -10.54 -11.68 -9.10
CA LYS A 170 -11.91 -12.09 -8.74
C LYS A 170 -12.98 -11.47 -9.64
N LEU A 171 -12.73 -10.27 -10.14
CA LEU A 171 -13.61 -9.59 -11.10
C LEU A 171 -13.34 -10.00 -12.55
N GLY A 172 -12.31 -10.82 -12.82
CA GLY A 172 -11.89 -11.19 -14.17
C GLY A 172 -11.38 -9.99 -14.98
N ALA A 173 -10.87 -8.96 -14.31
CA ALA A 173 -10.37 -7.76 -14.96
C ALA A 173 -8.97 -7.99 -15.54
N ASP A 174 -8.70 -7.39 -16.70
CA ASP A 174 -7.38 -7.41 -17.31
C ASP A 174 -6.36 -6.66 -16.43
N ILE A 175 -5.31 -7.38 -16.01
CA ILE A 175 -4.32 -6.86 -15.05
C ILE A 175 -3.58 -5.65 -15.63
N GLY A 176 -3.23 -5.66 -16.92
CA GLY A 176 -2.54 -4.55 -17.57
C GLY A 176 -3.37 -3.27 -17.53
N THR A 177 -4.66 -3.39 -17.82
CA THR A 177 -5.63 -2.30 -17.77
C THR A 177 -5.78 -1.76 -16.34
N VAL A 178 -5.90 -2.64 -15.34
CA VAL A 178 -5.98 -2.23 -13.93
C VAL A 178 -4.71 -1.52 -13.47
N ILE A 179 -3.53 -1.95 -13.92
CA ILE A 179 -2.26 -1.25 -13.61
C ILE A 179 -2.27 0.17 -14.19
N VAL A 180 -2.65 0.34 -15.46
CA VAL A 180 -2.67 1.65 -16.11
C VAL A 180 -3.66 2.60 -15.41
N TYR A 181 -4.90 2.17 -15.21
CA TYR A 181 -5.90 3.00 -14.51
C TYR A 181 -5.52 3.22 -13.04
N GLY A 182 -4.98 2.20 -12.37
CA GLY A 182 -4.51 2.29 -10.99
C GLY A 182 -3.38 3.30 -10.84
N LEU A 183 -2.43 3.35 -11.77
CA LEU A 183 -1.36 4.35 -11.77
C LEU A 183 -1.88 5.76 -12.03
N LEU A 184 -2.86 5.91 -12.94
CA LEU A 184 -3.47 7.20 -13.23
C LEU A 184 -4.24 7.72 -12.00
N VAL A 185 -5.11 6.90 -11.43
CA VAL A 185 -5.87 7.23 -10.21
C VAL A 185 -4.93 7.46 -9.03
N GLY A 186 -3.90 6.60 -8.88
CA GLY A 186 -2.88 6.71 -7.85
C GLY A 186 -2.10 8.02 -7.96
N LEU A 187 -1.68 8.42 -9.16
CA LEU A 187 -1.01 9.70 -9.41
C LEU A 187 -1.91 10.87 -9.02
N VAL A 188 -3.16 10.88 -9.47
CA VAL A 188 -4.11 11.96 -9.14
C VAL A 188 -4.35 12.03 -7.63
N ALA A 189 -4.63 10.90 -6.99
CA ALA A 189 -4.83 10.80 -5.55
C ALA A 189 -3.60 11.29 -4.76
N SER A 190 -2.39 10.98 -5.24
CA SER A 190 -1.14 11.39 -4.62
C SER A 190 -0.85 12.88 -4.79
N LEU A 191 -1.16 13.45 -5.95
CA LEU A 191 -1.03 14.89 -6.20
C LEU A 191 -2.00 15.70 -5.34
N VAL A 192 -3.20 15.18 -5.12
CA VAL A 192 -4.22 15.78 -4.26
C VAL A 192 -3.85 15.62 -2.78
N GLY A 193 -3.55 14.39 -2.34
CA GLY A 193 -3.26 14.06 -0.95
C GLY A 193 -1.90 14.52 -0.44
N GLY A 194 -0.94 14.76 -1.35
CA GLY A 194 0.39 15.25 -1.03
C GLY A 194 0.55 16.75 -1.32
N PRO A 195 1.01 17.14 -2.52
CA PRO A 195 1.32 18.55 -2.85
C PRO A 195 0.15 19.53 -2.63
N LEU A 196 -1.07 19.18 -3.06
CA LEU A 196 -2.22 20.08 -2.88
C LEU A 196 -2.62 20.20 -1.41
N PHE A 197 -2.64 19.09 -0.67
CA PHE A 197 -2.86 19.09 0.77
C PHE A 197 -1.83 19.96 1.52
N LEU A 198 -0.55 19.89 1.14
CA LEU A 198 0.49 20.75 1.71
C LEU A 198 0.25 22.24 1.40
N LYS A 199 -0.19 22.57 0.18
CA LYS A 199 -0.56 23.94 -0.18
C LYS A 199 -1.72 24.46 0.67
N LEU A 200 -2.72 23.62 0.95
CA LEU A 200 -3.85 23.96 1.82
C LEU A 200 -3.41 24.16 3.28
N LEU A 201 -2.45 23.37 3.78
CA LEU A 201 -1.89 23.57 5.12
C LEU A 201 -1.08 24.87 5.24
N GLY A 202 -0.47 25.32 4.14
CA GLY A 202 0.26 26.59 4.06
C GLY A 202 1.31 26.73 5.17
N ASN A 203 1.19 27.79 5.97
CA ASN A 203 2.13 28.14 7.04
C ASN A 203 1.96 27.32 8.33
N ARG A 204 0.97 26.41 8.40
CA ARG A 204 0.76 25.55 9.59
C ARG A 204 1.74 24.37 9.64
N LEU A 205 2.48 24.12 8.57
CA LEU A 205 3.53 23.09 8.53
C LEU A 205 4.76 23.58 9.30
N PRO A 206 5.14 22.93 10.42
CA PRO A 206 6.37 23.27 11.11
C PRO A 206 7.55 22.96 10.20
N PHE A 207 8.48 23.91 10.06
CA PHE A 207 9.72 23.67 9.36
C PHE A 207 10.59 22.73 10.20
N LYS A 208 10.59 21.45 9.84
CA LYS A 208 11.49 20.47 10.44
C LYS A 208 12.76 20.34 9.58
N PRO A 209 13.94 20.75 10.10
CA PRO A 209 15.20 20.50 9.42
C PRO A 209 15.54 19.01 9.44
N VAL A 210 16.48 18.60 8.58
CA VAL A 210 17.04 17.25 8.61
C VAL A 210 17.78 17.06 9.95
N PRO A 211 17.55 15.96 10.70
CA PRO A 211 18.23 15.75 11.98
C PRO A 211 19.76 15.70 11.83
N ALA A 212 20.48 16.25 12.82
CA ALA A 212 21.95 16.32 12.82
C ALA A 212 22.63 14.94 12.85
N GLU A 213 21.93 13.91 13.32
CA GLU A 213 22.41 12.52 13.44
C GLU A 213 22.50 11.77 12.10
N PHE A 214 21.89 12.30 11.04
CA PHE A 214 21.98 11.77 9.68
C PHE A 214 23.03 12.52 8.83
N PHE A 215 23.94 13.24 9.49
CA PHE A 215 25.10 13.89 8.88
C PHE A 215 26.33 12.99 8.89
#